data_AF-A0A8J6J1K0-F1
#
_entry.id   AF-A0A8J6J1K0-F1
#
_cell.length_a   1.000
_cell.length_b   1.000
_cell.length_c   1.000
_cell.angle_alpha   90.00
_cell.angle_beta   90.00
_cell.angle_gamma   90.00
#
_symmetry.space_group_name_H-M   'P 1'
#
loop_
_entity.id
_entity.type
_entity.pdbx_description
1 polymer ?
#
loop_
_entity_poly.entity_id
_entity_poly.type
_entity_poly.pdbx_seq_one_letter_code
_entity_poly.pdbx_strand_id
1 'polypeptide(L)'
;MAEYIDKTEIIKAIVAEASHCLVLDKPAEARGYIGAKELIERRKAADVAEVRHGKIIETIKDGKMNRVFSCCGHDFTELTCWYMPKYCPNCGARMDKEDEHGSEFD
;
A
#
# COMPACT_ATOMS: atom_id res chain seq x y z
N MET A 1 1.99 4.99 5.10
CA MET A 1 1.59 3.60 5.40
C MET A 1 0.10 3.52 5.19
N ALA A 2 -0.39 2.53 4.44
CA ALA A 2 -1.82 2.32 4.34
C ALA A 2 -2.30 1.71 5.66
N GLU A 3 -3.33 2.30 6.25
CA GLU A 3 -4.02 1.74 7.40
C GLU A 3 -5.12 0.81 6.88
N TYR A 4 -5.04 -0.47 7.24
CA TYR A 4 -5.99 -1.49 6.79
C TYR A 4 -6.90 -1.90 7.94
N ILE A 5 -8.19 -1.97 7.65
CA ILE A 5 -9.20 -2.46 8.60
C ILE A 5 -9.28 -3.99 8.46
N ASP A 6 -9.08 -4.70 9.57
CA ASP A 6 -9.30 -6.15 9.62
C ASP A 6 -10.80 -6.47 9.61
N LYS A 7 -11.25 -7.18 8.56
CA LYS A 7 -12.66 -7.55 8.37
C LYS A 7 -13.19 -8.44 9.51
N THR A 8 -12.36 -9.30 10.09
CA THR A 8 -12.77 -10.22 11.15
C THR A 8 -12.95 -9.47 12.47
N GLU A 9 -12.00 -8.59 12.80
CA GLU A 9 -12.05 -7.80 14.03
C GLU A 9 -13.23 -6.81 14.03
N ILE A 10 -13.50 -6.14 12.89
CA ILE A 10 -14.66 -5.25 12.81
C ILE A 10 -15.99 -6.02 12.92
N ILE A 11 -16.09 -7.22 12.33
CA ILE A 11 -17.31 -8.05 12.47
C ILE A 11 -17.51 -8.47 13.92
N LYS A 12 -16.45 -8.87 14.64
CA LYS A 12 -16.54 -9.20 16.07
C LYS A 12 -17.05 -8.03 16.89
N ALA A 13 -16.51 -6.83 16.67
CA ALA A 13 -16.95 -5.61 17.35
C ALA A 13 -18.43 -5.31 17.08
N ILE A 14 -18.87 -5.41 15.81
CA ILE A 14 -20.28 -5.19 15.43
C ILE A 14 -21.22 -6.20 16.10
N VAL A 15 -20.82 -7.48 16.20
CA VAL A 15 -21.64 -8.52 16.86
C VAL A 15 -21.73 -8.27 18.37
N ALA A 16 -20.65 -7.82 19.00
CA ALA A 16 -20.64 -7.46 20.41
C ALA A 16 -21.61 -6.29 20.69
N GLU A 17 -21.58 -5.24 19.87
CA GLU A 17 -22.50 -4.11 19.98
C GLU A 17 -23.96 -4.51 19.73
N ALA A 18 -24.22 -5.34 18.71
CA ALA A 18 -25.56 -5.87 18.47
C ALA A 18 -26.10 -6.64 19.68
N SER A 19 -25.25 -7.47 20.30
CA SER A 19 -25.59 -8.24 21.50
C SER A 19 -25.86 -7.32 22.70
N HIS A 20 -25.05 -6.27 22.87
CA HIS A 20 -25.24 -5.29 23.92
C HIS A 20 -26.55 -4.51 23.75
N CYS A 21 -26.90 -4.08 22.52
CA CYS A 21 -28.20 -3.47 22.24
C CYS A 21 -29.37 -4.41 22.57
N LEU A 22 -29.24 -5.71 22.32
CA LEU A 22 -30.28 -6.69 22.70
C LEU A 22 -30.41 -6.83 24.22
N VAL A 23 -29.30 -6.81 24.98
CA VAL A 23 -29.32 -6.82 26.45
C VAL A 23 -30.02 -5.57 27.01
N LEU A 24 -29.87 -4.43 26.34
CA LEU A 24 -30.51 -3.17 26.71
C LEU A 24 -31.96 -3.01 26.20
N ASP A 25 -32.55 -4.05 25.62
CA ASP A 25 -33.88 -4.03 24.97
C ASP A 25 -34.01 -2.94 23.90
N LYS A 26 -32.96 -2.78 23.07
CA LYS A 26 -32.91 -1.83 21.96
C LYS A 26 -32.85 -2.55 20.60
N PRO A 27 -33.93 -3.23 20.19
CA PRO A 27 -33.93 -4.09 19.01
C PRO A 27 -33.77 -3.33 17.69
N ALA A 28 -34.19 -2.06 17.62
CA ALA A 28 -34.00 -1.22 16.42
C ALA A 28 -32.52 -0.93 16.15
N GLU A 29 -31.75 -0.65 17.21
CA GLU A 29 -30.31 -0.38 17.12
C GLU A 29 -29.54 -1.67 16.80
N ALA A 30 -29.89 -2.78 17.46
CA ALA A 30 -29.33 -4.10 17.17
C ALA A 30 -29.51 -4.48 15.69
N ARG A 31 -30.67 -4.18 15.10
CA ARG A 31 -30.93 -4.41 13.67
C ARG A 31 -29.99 -3.60 12.77
N GLY A 32 -29.63 -2.38 13.16
CA GLY A 32 -28.65 -1.56 12.45
C GLY A 32 -27.27 -2.23 12.39
N TYR A 33 -26.78 -2.73 13.52
CA TYR A 33 -25.51 -3.46 13.58
C TYR A 33 -25.53 -4.77 12.78
N ILE A 34 -26.62 -5.54 12.86
CA ILE A 34 -26.79 -6.75 12.05
C ILE A 34 -26.75 -6.42 10.55
N GLY A 35 -27.44 -5.36 10.13
CA GLY A 35 -27.39 -4.88 8.75
C GLY A 35 -25.99 -4.45 8.30
N ALA A 36 -25.23 -3.78 9.17
CA ALA A 36 -23.84 -3.41 8.91
C ALA A 36 -22.94 -4.65 8.72
N LYS A 37 -23.09 -5.67 9.57
CA LYS A 37 -22.38 -6.95 9.42
C LYS A 37 -22.65 -7.58 8.06
N GLU A 38 -23.93 -7.69 7.66
CA GLU A 38 -24.29 -8.27 6.37
C GLU A 38 -23.71 -7.49 5.19
N LEU A 39 -23.73 -6.15 5.26
CA LEU A 39 -23.13 -5.31 4.23
C LEU A 39 -21.64 -5.60 4.08
N ILE A 40 -20.90 -5.68 5.19
CA ILE A 40 -19.46 -5.94 5.19
C ILE A 40 -19.16 -7.37 4.70
N GLU A 41 -19.95 -8.36 5.12
CA GLU A 41 -19.77 -9.75 4.68
C GLU A 41 -19.90 -9.92 3.17
N ARG A 42 -20.88 -9.23 2.57
CA ARG A 42 -21.14 -9.25 1.12
C ARG A 42 -20.12 -8.49 0.28
N ARG A 43 -19.25 -7.67 0.88
CA ARG A 43 -18.18 -6.99 0.15
C ARG A 43 -16.98 -7.92 -0.02
N LYS A 44 -16.47 -7.95 -1.26
CA LYS A 44 -15.16 -8.54 -1.56
C LYS A 44 -14.08 -7.73 -0.85
N ALA A 45 -12.99 -8.39 -0.46
CA ALA A 45 -11.79 -7.68 -0.07
C ALA A 45 -11.39 -6.73 -1.21
N ALA A 46 -10.94 -5.53 -0.87
CA ALA A 46 -10.38 -4.65 -1.87
C ALA A 46 -9.13 -5.32 -2.46
N ASP A 47 -8.97 -5.27 -3.78
CA ASP A 47 -7.74 -5.67 -4.45
C ASP A 47 -6.67 -4.58 -4.21
N VAL A 48 -6.17 -4.52 -2.98
CA VAL A 48 -5.05 -3.66 -2.62
C VAL A 48 -3.77 -4.44 -2.87
N ALA A 49 -3.15 -4.18 -4.03
CA ALA A 49 -1.78 -4.60 -4.25
C ALA A 49 -0.88 -3.94 -3.20
N GLU A 50 -0.01 -4.73 -2.57
CA GLU A 50 1.02 -4.19 -1.68
C GLU A 50 1.78 -3.07 -2.41
N VAL A 51 2.08 -1.99 -1.70
CA VAL A 51 2.92 -0.92 -2.23
C VAL A 51 4.28 -1.54 -2.52
N ARG A 52 4.56 -1.80 -3.79
CA ARG A 52 5.87 -2.30 -4.22
C ARG A 52 6.87 -1.17 -4.05
N HIS A 53 7.96 -1.45 -3.37
CA HIS A 53 9.08 -0.54 -3.25
C HIS A 53 10.18 -0.94 -4.24
N GLY A 54 10.76 0.05 -4.90
CA GLY A 54 11.87 -0.13 -5.83
C GLY A 54 13.08 0.73 -5.46
N LYS A 55 14.22 0.40 -6.04
CA LYS A 55 15.42 1.25 -6.09
C LYS A 55 15.96 1.29 -7.52
N ILE A 56 16.69 2.35 -7.83
CA ILE A 56 17.44 2.46 -9.07
C ILE A 56 18.71 1.63 -8.90
N ILE A 57 18.94 0.71 -9.83
CA ILE A 57 20.17 -0.08 -9.89
C ILE A 57 21.03 0.50 -11.00
N GLU A 58 22.15 1.10 -10.62
CA GLU A 58 23.13 1.63 -11.53
C GLU A 58 24.27 0.63 -11.74
N THR A 59 24.60 0.35 -13.00
CA THR A 59 25.67 -0.56 -13.40
C THR A 59 26.44 0.03 -14.58
N ILE A 60 27.67 -0.40 -14.80
CA ILE A 60 28.42 -0.08 -16.01
C ILE A 60 28.44 -1.32 -16.90
N LYS A 61 27.94 -1.17 -18.14
CA LYS A 61 28.03 -2.20 -19.19
C LYS A 61 28.64 -1.57 -20.43
N ASP A 62 29.68 -2.19 -20.98
CA ASP A 62 30.38 -1.73 -22.19
C ASP A 62 30.85 -0.26 -22.12
N GLY A 63 31.31 0.17 -20.94
CA GLY A 63 31.76 1.54 -20.69
C GLY A 63 30.63 2.58 -20.64
N LYS A 64 29.37 2.14 -20.67
CA LYS A 64 28.18 3.00 -20.53
C LYS A 64 27.49 2.75 -19.20
N MET A 65 26.99 3.83 -18.61
CA MET A 65 26.09 3.73 -17.47
C MET A 65 24.80 3.05 -17.93
N ASN A 66 24.28 2.14 -17.13
CA ASN A 66 23.04 1.41 -17.34
C ASN A 66 22.23 1.48 -16.05
N ARG A 67 20.98 1.92 -16.15
CA ARG A 67 20.11 2.12 -14.99
C ARG A 67 18.78 1.42 -15.16
N VAL A 68 18.44 0.59 -14.18
CA VAL A 68 17.19 -0.20 -14.20
C VAL A 68 16.42 -0.06 -12.91
N PHE A 69 15.09 -0.08 -13.01
CA PHE A 69 14.22 -0.11 -11.84
C PHE A 69 14.16 -1.51 -11.23
N SER A 70 14.54 -1.69 -9.96
CA SER A 70 14.55 -3.01 -9.31
C SER A 70 13.17 -3.67 -9.21
N CYS A 71 12.09 -2.88 -9.24
CA CYS A 71 10.72 -3.33 -9.06
C CYS A 71 10.10 -3.98 -10.30
N CYS A 72 10.64 -3.74 -11.50
CA CYS A 72 10.12 -4.32 -12.74
C CYS A 72 11.18 -4.56 -13.83
N GLY A 73 12.45 -4.21 -13.60
CA GLY A 73 13.53 -4.35 -14.57
C GLY A 73 13.49 -3.35 -15.72
N HIS A 74 12.58 -2.37 -15.69
CA HIS A 74 12.48 -1.37 -16.75
C HIS A 74 13.75 -0.53 -16.84
N ASP A 75 14.30 -0.44 -18.04
CA ASP A 75 15.48 0.36 -18.37
C ASP A 75 15.10 1.85 -18.43
N PHE A 76 15.87 2.69 -17.76
CA PHE A 76 15.73 4.14 -17.81
C PHE A 76 17.06 4.85 -18.08
N THR A 77 18.03 4.14 -18.66
CA THR A 77 19.38 4.62 -18.94
C THR A 77 19.42 5.92 -19.76
N GLU A 78 18.46 6.12 -20.67
CA GLU A 78 18.39 7.30 -21.54
C GLU A 78 17.83 8.55 -20.83
N LEU A 79 17.24 8.42 -19.65
CA LEU A 79 16.82 9.58 -18.88
C LEU A 79 18.02 10.29 -18.25
N THR A 80 17.90 11.61 -18.16
CA THR A 80 18.96 12.46 -17.61
C THR A 80 19.34 12.03 -16.19
N CYS A 81 20.63 12.05 -15.86
CA CYS A 81 21.14 11.71 -14.53
C CYS A 81 20.62 12.62 -13.40
N TRP A 82 19.96 13.72 -13.75
CA TRP A 82 19.34 14.65 -12.82
C TRP A 82 17.89 14.29 -12.48
N TYR A 83 17.32 13.26 -13.13
CA TYR A 83 15.95 12.83 -12.92
C TYR A 83 15.90 11.54 -12.11
N MET A 84 15.52 11.68 -10.84
CA MET A 84 15.30 10.56 -9.92
C MET A 84 13.81 10.47 -9.58
N PRO A 85 13.03 9.62 -10.26
CA PRO A 85 11.60 9.59 -10.06
C PRO A 85 11.26 8.94 -8.72
N LYS A 86 10.34 9.57 -7.99
CA LYS A 86 9.76 9.03 -6.74
C LYS A 86 8.94 7.75 -6.95
N TYR A 87 8.55 7.48 -8.20
CA TYR A 87 7.76 6.31 -8.59
C TYR A 87 8.30 5.74 -9.90
N CYS A 88 8.36 4.41 -10.02
CA CYS A 88 8.69 3.77 -11.28
C CYS A 88 7.58 4.07 -12.31
N PRO A 89 7.89 4.66 -13.47
CA PRO A 89 6.88 5.03 -14.47
C PRO A 89 6.20 3.80 -15.10
N ASN A 90 6.87 2.64 -15.09
CA ASN A 90 6.35 1.43 -15.71
C ASN A 90 5.38 0.65 -14.79
N CYS A 91 5.59 0.64 -13.47
CA CYS A 91 4.79 -0.19 -12.56
C CYS A 91 4.21 0.55 -11.35
N GLY A 92 4.44 1.86 -11.21
CA GLY A 92 3.92 2.67 -10.11
C GLY A 92 4.55 2.39 -8.75
N ALA A 93 5.52 1.48 -8.67
CA ALA A 93 6.25 1.18 -7.44
C ALA A 93 6.93 2.43 -6.89
N ARG A 94 6.85 2.64 -5.58
CA ARG A 94 7.43 3.80 -4.93
C ARG A 94 8.94 3.60 -4.74
N MET A 95 9.72 4.60 -5.09
CA MET A 95 11.19 4.56 -5.08
C MET A 95 11.69 5.19 -3.79
N ASP A 96 11.78 4.40 -2.72
CA ASP A 96 11.84 4.92 -1.34
C ASP A 96 13.19 4.89 -0.65
N LYS A 97 14.27 4.56 -1.37
CA LYS A 97 15.61 4.68 -0.82
C LYS A 97 16.60 5.02 -1.92
N GLU A 98 16.88 6.30 -2.05
CA GLU A 98 18.26 6.68 -2.27
C GLU A 98 18.76 7.12 -0.90
N ASP A 99 19.72 6.37 -0.38
CA ASP A 99 20.43 6.75 0.82
C ASP A 99 20.93 8.18 0.64
N GLU A 100 20.76 9.02 1.66
CA GLU A 100 21.36 10.35 1.75
C GLU A 100 22.88 10.21 1.66
N HIS A 101 23.44 10.07 0.47
CA HIS A 101 24.85 10.29 0.25
C HIS A 101 25.08 11.79 0.35
N GLY A 102 25.30 12.22 1.58
CA GLY A 102 25.86 13.52 1.90
C GLY A 102 27.05 13.78 1.00
N SER A 103 26.94 14.85 0.21
CA SER A 103 28.05 15.46 -0.47
C SER A 103 28.95 16.10 0.59
N GLU A 104 29.84 15.32 1.20
CA GLU A 104 31.07 15.87 1.80
C GLU A 104 32.10 16.00 0.66
N PHE A 105 32.07 17.16 0.03
CA PHE A 105 33.28 17.76 -0.50
C PHE A 105 33.86 18.63 0.62
N ASP A 106 34.94 18.16 1.24
CA ASP A 106 36.05 18.97 1.77
C ASP A 106 37.33 18.12 1.79
#